data_AF-A0A968YG40-F1
#
_entry.id   AF-A0A968YG40-F1
#
_cell.length_a   1.000
_cell.length_b   1.000
_cell.length_c   1.000
_cell.angle_alpha   90.00
_cell.angle_beta   90.00
_cell.angle_gamma   90.00
#
_symmetry.space_group_name_H-M   'P 1'
#
loop_
_entity.id
_entity.type
_entity.pdbx_description
1 polymer ?
#
loop_
_entity_poly.entity_id
_entity_poly.type
_entity_poly.pdbx_seq_one_letter_code
_entity_poly.pdbx_strand_id
1 'polypeptide(L)'
;MSDTQRDELRLTVEPLDQKRREEWLKMSAQVIVANIEHRSVSKVNHELDVAAQSEPQSPLAPAYRLWIADNLAREAQYLEAVRAFDSAIDSAQSARRFLADVDPISASLLHKAQAAMLGKKAKIAISAYQELAQISALLHKEELRMGKHHARFESLNLNLKS
;
A
#
# COMPACT_ATOMS: atom_id res chain seq x y z
N MET A 1 17.97 6.78 6.61
CA MET A 1 17.78 5.36 6.24
C MET A 1 18.40 5.15 4.88
N SER A 2 19.16 4.07 4.70
CA SER A 2 19.74 3.73 3.38
C SER A 2 18.68 3.13 2.46
N ASP A 3 18.89 3.21 1.15
CA ASP A 3 17.99 2.61 0.15
C ASP A 3 17.84 1.09 0.35
N THR A 4 18.90 0.42 0.81
CA THR A 4 18.90 -1.01 1.16
C THR A 4 17.92 -1.36 2.29
N GLN A 5 17.77 -0.50 3.30
CA GLN A 5 16.83 -0.72 4.40
C GLN A 5 15.38 -0.52 3.98
N ARG A 6 15.13 0.37 3.01
CA ARG A 6 13.80 0.56 2.42
C ARG A 6 13.40 -0.63 1.56
N ASP A 7 14.35 -1.25 0.86
CA ASP A 7 14.10 -2.42 0.02
C ASP A 7 13.85 -3.70 0.85
N GLU A 8 14.56 -3.90 1.97
CA GLU A 8 14.31 -5.06 2.86
C GLU A 8 12.92 -5.02 3.53
N LEU A 9 12.45 -3.84 3.92
CA LEU A 9 11.11 -3.63 4.49
C LEU A 9 9.99 -3.86 3.48
N ARG A 10 10.24 -3.62 2.19
CA ARG A 10 9.25 -3.79 1.12
C ARG A 10 8.94 -5.26 0.82
N LEU A 11 9.85 -6.19 1.11
CA LEU A 11 9.69 -7.60 0.73
C LEU A 11 9.32 -8.52 1.90
N THR A 12 9.39 -8.05 3.15
CA THR A 12 9.02 -8.87 4.31
C THR A 12 7.54 -8.73 4.65
N VAL A 13 6.82 -9.84 4.48
CA VAL A 13 5.44 -9.98 4.93
C VAL A 13 5.41 -10.31 6.42
N GLU A 14 4.76 -9.48 7.21
CA GLU A 14 4.49 -9.73 8.63
C GLU A 14 3.10 -10.36 8.81
N PRO A 15 3.01 -11.61 9.30
CA PRO A 15 1.72 -12.21 9.62
C PRO A 15 1.07 -11.45 10.77
N LEU A 16 -0.23 -11.15 10.62
CA LEU A 16 -1.01 -10.50 11.66
C LEU A 16 -1.20 -11.41 12.87
N ASP A 17 -0.98 -10.90 14.08
CA ASP A 17 -1.42 -11.56 15.31
C ASP A 17 -2.95 -11.62 15.41
N GLN A 18 -3.47 -12.36 16.40
CA GLN A 18 -4.92 -12.55 16.55
C GLN A 18 -5.67 -11.22 16.73
N LYS A 19 -5.15 -10.31 17.56
CA LYS A 19 -5.77 -9.02 17.85
C LYS A 19 -5.88 -8.18 16.57
N ARG A 20 -4.78 -8.07 15.82
CA ARG A 20 -4.73 -7.31 14.56
C ARG A 20 -5.64 -7.93 13.49
N ARG A 21 -5.75 -9.26 13.43
CA ARG A 21 -6.70 -9.92 12.52
C ARG A 21 -8.15 -9.55 12.85
N GLU A 22 -8.52 -9.57 14.12
CA GLU A 22 -9.87 -9.19 14.56
C GLU A 22 -10.16 -7.71 14.25
N GLU A 23 -9.20 -6.82 14.51
CA GLU A 23 -9.30 -5.40 14.16
C GLU A 23 -9.46 -5.20 12.65
N TRP A 24 -8.67 -5.89 11.83
CA TRP A 24 -8.77 -5.85 10.37
C TRP A 24 -10.14 -6.31 9.88
N LEU A 25 -10.66 -7.42 10.40
CA LEU A 25 -11.99 -7.94 10.04
C LEU A 25 -13.10 -6.97 10.44
N LYS A 26 -13.00 -6.35 11.62
CA LYS A 26 -13.97 -5.34 12.07
C LYS A 26 -13.95 -4.10 11.18
N MET A 27 -12.78 -3.53 10.92
CA MET A 27 -12.63 -2.31 10.11
C MET A 27 -13.04 -2.55 8.66
N SER A 28 -12.66 -3.68 8.07
CA SER A 28 -13.08 -4.05 6.70
C SER A 28 -14.60 -4.18 6.59
N ALA A 29 -15.26 -4.82 7.56
CA ALA A 29 -16.71 -4.93 7.58
C ALA A 29 -17.39 -3.54 7.62
N GLN A 30 -16.90 -2.62 8.46
CA GLN A 30 -17.43 -1.26 8.53
C GLN A 30 -17.25 -0.50 7.20
N VAL A 31 -16.08 -0.59 6.57
CA VAL A 31 -15.81 0.04 5.27
C VAL A 31 -16.72 -0.54 4.18
N ILE A 32 -16.90 -1.86 4.15
CA ILE A 32 -17.78 -2.54 3.18
C ILE A 32 -19.24 -2.07 3.37
N VAL A 33 -19.74 -2.06 4.60
CA VAL A 33 -21.10 -1.58 4.90
C VAL A 33 -21.27 -0.12 4.49
N ALA A 34 -20.32 0.76 4.85
CA ALA A 34 -20.37 2.17 4.46
C ALA A 34 -20.38 2.36 2.93
N ASN A 35 -19.63 1.54 2.20
CA ASN A 35 -19.62 1.54 0.74
C ASN A 35 -20.95 1.09 0.13
N ILE A 36 -21.55 0.02 0.66
CA ILE A 36 -22.83 -0.54 0.18
C ILE A 36 -23.99 0.43 0.45
N GLU A 37 -24.00 1.06 1.63
CA GLU A 37 -25.11 1.92 2.02
C GLU A 37 -25.14 3.25 1.24
N HIS A 38 -24.10 3.57 0.47
CA HIS A 38 -23.93 4.84 -0.27
C HIS A 38 -24.14 6.10 0.59
N ARG A 39 -24.09 5.96 1.92
CA ARG A 39 -24.33 7.02 2.89
C ARG A 39 -22.98 7.47 3.43
N SER A 40 -22.41 8.53 2.83
CA SER A 40 -21.19 9.21 3.28
C SER A 40 -20.13 8.23 3.79
N VAL A 41 -19.44 7.58 2.85
CA VAL A 41 -18.37 6.61 3.12
C VAL A 41 -17.28 7.21 4.00
N SER A 42 -17.08 8.53 3.96
CA SER A 42 -16.13 9.22 4.83
C SER A 42 -16.45 9.15 6.34
N LYS A 43 -17.64 8.70 6.75
CA LYS A 43 -17.98 8.53 8.18
C LYS A 43 -17.06 7.58 8.93
N VAL A 44 -16.52 6.56 8.26
CA VAL A 44 -15.57 5.62 8.88
C VAL A 44 -14.13 6.15 8.90
N ASN A 45 -13.85 7.28 8.24
CA ASN A 45 -12.48 7.80 8.14
C ASN A 45 -11.89 8.17 9.50
N HIS A 46 -12.72 8.64 10.44
CA HIS A 46 -12.23 8.97 11.79
C HIS A 46 -11.74 7.71 12.52
N GLU A 47 -12.52 6.62 12.49
CA GLU A 47 -12.13 5.36 13.13
C GLU A 47 -10.87 4.76 12.48
N LEU A 48 -10.80 4.81 11.14
CA LEU A 48 -9.61 4.38 10.39
C LEU A 48 -8.37 5.20 10.74
N ASP A 49 -8.50 6.52 10.88
CA ASP A 49 -7.38 7.41 11.18
C ASP A 49 -6.89 7.18 12.62
N VAL A 50 -7.81 7.06 13.58
CA VAL A 50 -7.48 6.72 14.97
C VAL A 50 -6.73 5.38 15.04
N ALA A 51 -7.20 4.35 14.32
CA ALA A 51 -6.53 3.05 14.28
C ALA A 51 -5.14 3.12 13.61
N ALA A 52 -4.99 3.90 12.54
CA ALA A 52 -3.71 4.09 11.86
C ALA A 52 -2.71 4.95 12.66
N GLN A 53 -3.20 5.80 13.58
CA GLN A 53 -2.36 6.63 14.45
C GLN A 53 -1.98 5.94 15.75
N SER A 54 -2.81 5.04 16.28
CA SER A 54 -2.52 4.33 17.52
C SER A 54 -1.37 3.34 17.37
N GLU A 55 -1.27 2.68 16.21
CA GLU A 55 -0.18 1.77 15.87
C GLU A 55 0.42 2.11 14.49
N PRO A 56 1.20 3.21 14.34
CA PRO A 56 1.67 3.66 13.02
C PRO A 56 2.59 2.68 12.29
N GLN A 57 3.26 1.81 13.05
CA GLN A 57 4.15 0.77 12.53
C GLN A 57 3.41 -0.56 12.26
N SER A 58 2.11 -0.64 12.58
CA SER A 58 1.30 -1.80 12.27
C SER A 58 1.26 -2.00 10.76
N PRO A 59 1.37 -3.24 10.27
CA PRO A 59 1.26 -3.50 8.84
C PRO A 59 -0.15 -3.20 8.27
N LEU A 60 -1.14 -2.96 9.14
CA LEU A 60 -2.50 -2.54 8.77
C LEU A 60 -2.63 -1.03 8.51
N ALA A 61 -1.75 -0.21 9.11
CA ALA A 61 -1.85 1.25 9.04
C ALA A 61 -1.86 1.80 7.60
N PRO A 62 -1.03 1.28 6.66
CA PRO A 62 -1.10 1.71 5.26
C PRO A 62 -2.44 1.42 4.60
N ALA A 63 -3.05 0.26 4.89
CA ALA A 63 -4.35 -0.12 4.32
C ALA A 63 -5.48 0.79 4.83
N TYR A 64 -5.47 1.14 6.12
CA TYR A 64 -6.45 2.08 6.68
C TYR A 64 -6.32 3.48 6.07
N ARG A 65 -5.10 3.99 5.89
CA ARG A 65 -4.87 5.29 5.23
C ARG A 65 -5.27 5.27 3.76
N LEU A 66 -5.02 4.16 3.06
CA LEU A 66 -5.48 3.98 1.69
C LEU A 66 -7.01 4.01 1.58
N TRP A 67 -7.72 3.34 2.49
CA TRP A 67 -9.18 3.40 2.52
C TRP A 67 -9.73 4.80 2.81
N ILE A 68 -9.09 5.57 3.71
CA ILE A 68 -9.46 6.97 3.92
C ILE A 68 -9.36 7.75 2.61
N ALA A 69 -8.23 7.60 1.89
CA ALA A 69 -8.01 8.28 0.63
C ALA A 69 -9.03 7.88 -0.45
N ASP A 70 -9.34 6.59 -0.58
CA ASP A 70 -10.35 6.09 -1.50
C ASP A 70 -11.75 6.60 -1.15
N ASN A 71 -12.11 6.65 0.14
CA ASN A 71 -13.40 7.16 0.60
C ASN A 71 -13.59 8.64 0.21
N LEU A 72 -12.54 9.46 0.42
CA LEU A 72 -12.53 10.86 -0.01
C LEU A 72 -12.67 10.99 -1.53
N ALA A 73 -11.97 10.14 -2.30
CA ALA A 73 -12.06 10.13 -3.76
C ALA A 73 -13.46 9.76 -4.26
N ARG A 74 -14.12 8.75 -3.65
CA ARG A 74 -15.50 8.35 -3.98
C ARG A 74 -16.50 9.47 -3.72
N GLU A 75 -16.24 10.33 -2.74
CA GLU A 75 -17.06 11.51 -2.44
C GLU A 75 -16.67 12.76 -3.25
N ALA A 76 -15.84 12.59 -4.28
CA ALA A 76 -15.33 13.65 -5.14
C ALA A 76 -14.53 14.75 -4.40
N GLN A 77 -14.05 14.47 -3.18
CA GLN A 77 -13.14 15.32 -2.41
C GLN A 77 -11.70 15.08 -2.90
N TYR A 78 -11.46 15.33 -4.18
CA TYR A 78 -10.24 14.88 -4.86
C TYR A 78 -8.96 15.53 -4.32
N LEU A 79 -9.03 16.76 -3.82
CA LEU A 79 -7.85 17.45 -3.28
C LEU A 79 -7.42 16.83 -1.95
N GLU A 80 -8.39 16.55 -1.08
CA GLU A 80 -8.22 15.87 0.20
C GLU A 80 -7.76 14.43 -0.03
N ALA A 81 -8.37 13.73 -0.99
CA ALA A 81 -7.97 12.38 -1.39
C ALA A 81 -6.50 12.31 -1.82
N VAL A 82 -6.03 13.25 -2.66
CA VAL A 82 -4.62 13.32 -3.08
C VAL A 82 -3.67 13.43 -1.88
N ARG A 83 -4.00 14.28 -0.88
CA ARG A 83 -3.20 14.41 0.35
C ARG A 83 -3.26 13.14 1.20
N ALA A 84 -4.41 12.49 1.26
CA ALA A 84 -4.56 11.24 1.98
C ALA A 84 -3.78 10.09 1.34
N PHE A 85 -3.68 10.04 0.00
CA PHE A 85 -2.80 9.09 -0.69
C PHE A 85 -1.32 9.34 -0.38
N ASP A 86 -0.88 10.59 -0.24
CA ASP A 86 0.48 10.89 0.23
C ASP A 86 0.72 10.29 1.62
N SER A 87 -0.24 10.45 2.53
CA SER A 87 -0.16 9.84 3.87
C SER A 87 -0.14 8.30 3.84
N ALA A 88 -0.88 7.68 2.91
CA ALA A 88 -0.85 6.23 2.72
C ALA A 88 0.51 5.75 2.19
N ILE A 89 1.12 6.48 1.26
CA ILE A 89 2.47 6.22 0.74
C ILE A 89 3.50 6.33 1.86
N ASP A 90 3.49 7.41 2.65
CA ASP A 90 4.42 7.62 3.76
C ASP A 90 4.31 6.49 4.80
N SER A 91 3.07 6.09 5.13
CA SER A 91 2.85 4.97 6.05
C SER A 91 3.38 3.66 5.47
N ALA A 92 3.12 3.37 4.19
CA ALA A 92 3.62 2.19 3.50
C ALA A 92 5.15 2.12 3.38
N GLN A 93 5.84 3.27 3.39
CA GLN A 93 7.30 3.30 3.41
C GLN A 93 7.90 2.96 4.79
N SER A 94 7.11 3.15 5.85
CA SER A 94 7.56 2.99 7.24
C SER A 94 7.10 1.68 7.88
N ALA A 95 5.97 1.12 7.45
CA ALA A 95 5.40 -0.11 7.97
C ALA A 95 5.77 -1.33 7.11
N ARG A 96 5.81 -2.51 7.73
CA ARG A 96 5.91 -3.79 7.02
C ARG A 96 4.63 -4.08 6.24
N ARG A 97 4.73 -4.90 5.20
CA ARG A 97 3.55 -5.40 4.47
C ARG A 97 2.93 -6.58 5.22
N PHE A 98 1.62 -6.77 5.19
CA PHE A 98 1.00 -8.04 5.63
C PHE A 98 0.40 -8.86 4.48
N LEU A 99 0.24 -8.27 3.29
CA LEU A 99 -0.20 -8.95 2.08
C LEU A 99 0.97 -9.00 1.10
N ALA A 100 1.34 -10.21 0.66
CA ALA A 100 2.44 -10.43 -0.26
C ALA A 100 2.18 -9.82 -1.65
N ASP A 101 0.95 -9.96 -2.14
CA ASP A 101 0.57 -9.60 -3.51
C ASP A 101 0.07 -8.16 -3.65
N VAL A 102 0.07 -7.39 -2.57
CA VAL A 102 -0.43 -6.00 -2.56
C VAL A 102 0.70 -5.06 -2.21
N ASP A 103 1.13 -4.25 -3.17
CA ASP A 103 2.00 -3.11 -2.91
C ASP A 103 1.17 -1.85 -2.63
N PRO A 104 1.00 -1.44 -1.35
CA PRO A 104 0.21 -0.26 -1.01
C PRO A 104 0.76 1.03 -1.61
N ILE A 105 2.07 1.12 -1.91
CA ILE A 105 2.65 2.31 -2.55
C ILE A 105 2.16 2.40 -4.00
N SER A 106 2.30 1.32 -4.78
CA SER A 106 1.84 1.28 -6.16
C SER A 106 0.33 1.52 -6.28
N ALA A 107 -0.47 0.90 -5.41
CA ALA A 107 -1.92 1.12 -5.37
C ALA A 107 -2.25 2.59 -5.06
N SER A 108 -1.60 3.18 -4.04
CA SER A 108 -1.81 4.58 -3.67
C SER A 108 -1.41 5.53 -4.80
N LEU A 109 -0.29 5.30 -5.48
CA LEU A 109 0.16 6.14 -6.59
C LEU A 109 -0.81 6.11 -7.78
N LEU A 110 -1.30 4.91 -8.13
CA LEU A 110 -2.29 4.75 -9.20
C LEU A 110 -3.57 5.53 -8.88
N HIS A 111 -4.14 5.33 -7.69
CA HIS A 111 -5.39 5.99 -7.29
C HIS A 111 -5.20 7.49 -7.07
N LYS A 112 -4.04 7.92 -6.54
CA LYS A 112 -3.64 9.34 -6.46
C LYS A 112 -3.63 9.99 -7.84
N ALA A 113 -3.08 9.33 -8.84
CA ALA A 113 -3.04 9.85 -10.20
C ALA A 113 -4.46 10.00 -10.78
N GLN A 114 -5.34 9.02 -10.56
CA GLN A 114 -6.75 9.06 -10.97
C GLN A 114 -7.52 10.18 -10.27
N ALA A 115 -7.40 10.30 -8.95
CA ALA A 115 -8.02 11.38 -8.17
C ALA A 115 -7.51 12.75 -8.61
N ALA A 116 -6.21 12.90 -8.84
CA ALA A 116 -5.61 14.14 -9.35
C ALA A 116 -6.13 14.50 -10.75
N MET A 117 -6.33 13.52 -11.64
CA MET A 117 -6.95 13.76 -12.96
C MET A 117 -8.39 14.26 -12.83
N LEU A 118 -9.21 13.60 -12.02
CA LEU A 118 -10.60 14.00 -11.77
C LEU A 118 -10.69 15.38 -11.10
N GLY A 119 -9.75 15.69 -10.21
CA GLY A 119 -9.57 17.00 -9.57
C GLY A 119 -8.89 18.07 -10.46
N LYS A 120 -8.66 17.82 -11.75
CA LYS A 120 -8.00 18.72 -12.72
C LYS A 120 -6.61 19.18 -12.28
N LYS A 121 -5.85 18.31 -11.61
CA LYS A 121 -4.46 18.52 -11.17
C LYS A 121 -3.48 17.72 -12.03
N ALA A 122 -3.44 17.98 -13.33
CA ALA A 122 -2.66 17.20 -14.30
C ALA A 122 -1.18 17.03 -13.92
N LYS A 123 -0.53 18.08 -13.37
CA LYS A 123 0.88 17.99 -12.92
C LYS A 123 1.09 16.92 -11.84
N ILE A 124 0.16 16.81 -10.89
CA ILE A 124 0.22 15.82 -9.80
C ILE A 124 -0.01 14.42 -10.38
N ALA A 125 -0.98 14.28 -11.30
CA ALA A 125 -1.27 12.99 -11.94
C ALA A 125 -0.07 12.47 -12.74
N ILE A 126 0.56 13.32 -13.56
CA ILE A 126 1.75 12.95 -14.34
C ILE A 126 2.88 12.53 -13.41
N SER A 127 3.15 13.30 -12.35
CA SER A 127 4.18 12.97 -11.37
C SER A 127 3.92 11.62 -10.69
N ALA A 128 2.69 11.34 -10.28
CA ALA A 128 2.32 10.08 -9.63
C ALA A 128 2.46 8.88 -10.58
N TYR A 129 2.09 9.02 -11.87
CA TYR A 129 2.31 7.96 -12.86
C TYR A 129 3.80 7.72 -13.16
N GLN A 130 4.62 8.77 -13.18
CA GLN A 130 6.07 8.64 -13.35
C GLN A 130 6.71 7.90 -12.18
N GLU A 131 6.32 8.23 -10.95
CA GLU A 131 6.79 7.54 -9.75
C GLU A 131 6.35 6.07 -9.74
N LEU A 132 5.09 5.78 -10.11
CA LEU A 132 4.60 4.41 -10.26
C LEU A 132 5.44 3.61 -11.27
N ALA A 133 5.71 4.18 -12.44
CA ALA A 133 6.52 3.52 -13.47
C ALA A 133 7.95 3.23 -13.00
N GLN A 134 8.55 4.14 -12.21
CA GLN A 134 9.88 3.92 -11.62
C GLN A 134 9.86 2.77 -10.61
N ILE A 135 8.86 2.71 -9.73
CA ILE A 135 8.71 1.62 -8.76
C ILE A 135 8.48 0.29 -9.46
N SER A 136 7.60 0.21 -10.45
CA SER A 136 7.37 -1.02 -11.21
C SER A 136 8.65 -1.51 -11.92
N ALA A 137 9.45 -0.58 -12.46
CA ALA A 137 10.73 -0.92 -13.08
C ALA A 137 11.76 -1.44 -12.06
N LEU A 138 11.75 -0.94 -10.81
CA LEU A 138 12.60 -1.43 -9.73
C LEU A 138 12.18 -2.84 -9.29
N LEU A 139 10.88 -3.05 -9.02
CA LEU A 139 10.34 -4.35 -8.62
C LEU A 139 10.65 -5.43 -9.66
N HIS A 140 10.46 -5.13 -10.96
CA HIS A 140 10.79 -6.06 -12.03
C HIS A 140 12.28 -6.45 -12.07
N LYS A 141 13.19 -5.48 -11.80
CA LYS A 141 14.63 -5.77 -11.71
C LYS A 141 14.96 -6.67 -10.52
N GLU A 142 14.29 -6.48 -9.39
CA GLU A 142 14.48 -7.32 -8.20
C GLU A 142 14.00 -8.75 -8.41
N GLU A 143 12.83 -8.95 -9.02
CA GLU A 143 12.31 -10.27 -9.39
C GLU A 143 13.31 -11.03 -10.29
N LEU A 144 13.84 -10.36 -11.31
CA LEU A 144 14.87 -10.93 -12.18
C LEU A 144 16.15 -11.28 -11.43
N ARG A 145 16.55 -10.47 -10.43
CA ARG A 145 17.72 -10.76 -9.58
C ARG A 145 17.46 -11.99 -8.72
N MET A 146 16.31 -12.05 -8.05
CA MET A 146 15.92 -13.16 -7.17
C MET A 146 15.79 -14.48 -7.93
N GLY A 147 15.18 -14.46 -9.12
CA GLY A 147 15.08 -15.64 -9.99
C GLY A 147 16.44 -16.19 -10.42
N LYS A 148 17.41 -15.31 -10.71
CA LYS A 148 18.80 -15.72 -11.03
C LYS A 148 19.51 -16.36 -9.83
N HIS A 149 19.29 -15.84 -8.61
CA HIS A 149 19.88 -16.43 -7.41
C HIS A 149 19.27 -17.79 -7.08
N HIS A 150 17.97 -17.96 -7.27
CA HIS A 150 17.29 -19.25 -7.07
C HIS A 150 17.82 -20.32 -8.04
N ALA A 151 17.88 -20.01 -9.35
CA ALA A 151 18.43 -20.92 -10.36
C ALA A 151 19.91 -21.28 -10.10
N ARG A 152 20.70 -20.33 -9.57
CA ARG A 152 22.09 -20.59 -9.16
C ARG A 152 22.20 -21.51 -7.93
N PHE A 153 21.26 -21.39 -6.99
CA PHE A 153 21.23 -22.24 -5.80
C PHE A 153 20.78 -23.67 -6.12
N GLU A 154 19.80 -23.84 -7.01
CA GLU A 154 19.36 -25.16 -7.49
C GLU A 154 20.47 -25.88 -8.27
N SER A 155 21.19 -25.18 -9.16
CA SER A 155 22.31 -25.76 -9.90
C SER A 155 23.49 -26.17 -9.01
N LEU A 156 23.77 -25.43 -7.93
CA LEU A 156 24.78 -25.82 -6.93
C LEU A 156 24.37 -27.06 -6.11
N ASN A 157 23.09 -27.17 -5.73
CA ASN A 157 22.59 -28.34 -4.99
C ASN A 157 22.50 -29.61 -5.83
N LEU A 158 22.27 -29.49 -7.15
CA LEU A 158 22.29 -30.62 -8.08
C LEU A 158 23.72 -31.19 -8.24
N ASN A 159 24.73 -30.32 -8.30
CA ASN A 159 26.15 -30.72 -8.43
C ASN A 159 26.76 -31.31 -7.15
N LEU A 160 26.16 -31.08 -5.97
CA LEU A 160 26.61 -31.66 -4.71
C LEU A 160 26.01 -33.05 -4.44
N LYS A 161 25.05 -33.50 -5.25
CA LYS A 161 24.39 -34.81 -5.14
C LYS A 161 24.87 -35.84 -6.18
N SER A 162 25.79 -35.45 -7.05
CA SER A 162 26.46 -36.30 -8.06
C SER A 162 27.89 -36.62 -7.64
#